data_AF-M8AKM6-F1
#
_entry.id   AF-M8AKM6-F1
#
_cell.length_a   1.000
_cell.length_b   1.000
_cell.length_c   1.000
_cell.angle_alpha   90.00
_cell.angle_beta   90.00
_cell.angle_gamma   90.00
#
_symmetry.space_group_name_H-M   'P 1'
#
loop_
_entity.id
_entity.type
_entity.pdbx_description
1 polymer ?
#
loop_
_entity_poly.entity_id
_entity_poly.type
_entity_poly.pdbx_seq_one_letter_code
_entity_poly.pdbx_strand_id
1 'polypeptide(L)'
;MWNGLRTKKAGGKRKTKGWLLESWRTNQLSRSKIRGSMRMRVDEIRQAGPSKPVNLSVMFHGLTNSIIARAAFGRTPKKSPEFLAAVTSGKLQGQIREASKGKSVVTEADLQESNLRYLKLVIKEALRLHPPGALLDAEEFQPERFEDGAVDFTGNNFEFVPFGAGRRMCPGINYALAVMELALVGLLYHFDWSLPEGVSEVDMEEARGLGVRRRTPLMLIATPFVPAALA
;
A
#
# COMPACT_ATOMS: atom_id res chain seq x y z
N MET A 1 22.46 51.81 -10.02
CA MET A 1 21.41 51.49 -11.02
C MET A 1 21.24 49.97 -11.05
N TRP A 2 20.12 49.46 -10.56
CA TRP A 2 19.29 48.47 -11.27
C TRP A 2 17.97 48.33 -10.50
N ASN A 3 16.90 48.64 -11.20
CA ASN A 3 15.54 48.77 -10.69
C ASN A 3 14.84 47.41 -10.62
N GLY A 4 14.03 47.29 -9.57
CA GLY A 4 12.74 46.62 -9.44
C GLY A 4 12.32 45.52 -10.42
N LEU A 5 11.85 44.41 -9.83
CA LEU A 5 10.65 43.72 -10.29
C LEU A 5 9.91 43.11 -9.09
N ARG A 6 8.94 43.88 -8.61
CA ARG A 6 7.84 43.45 -7.73
C ARG A 6 6.88 42.66 -8.62
N THR A 7 6.72 41.35 -8.40
CA THR A 7 5.63 40.58 -9.00
C THR A 7 4.58 40.26 -7.93
N LYS A 8 3.33 40.57 -8.30
CA LYS A 8 2.14 40.49 -7.47
C LYS A 8 1.85 39.04 -7.04
N LYS A 9 1.48 38.85 -5.77
CA LYS A 9 0.81 37.61 -5.30
C LYS A 9 -0.52 37.47 -6.03
N ALA A 10 -0.59 36.56 -7.00
CA ALA A 10 -1.86 36.03 -7.48
C ALA A 10 -2.30 34.93 -6.52
N GLY A 11 -3.53 35.03 -6.01
CA GLY A 11 -4.14 34.04 -5.12
C GLY A 11 -4.15 32.66 -5.77
N GLY A 12 -3.26 31.80 -5.30
CA GLY A 12 -3.20 30.40 -5.71
C GLY A 12 -4.21 29.59 -4.91
N LYS A 13 -5.36 29.26 -5.51
CA LYS A 13 -6.12 28.06 -5.12
C LYS A 13 -5.13 26.89 -5.20
N ARG A 14 -4.84 26.22 -4.07
CA ARG A 14 -3.95 25.06 -4.03
C ARG A 14 -4.45 24.02 -5.03
N LYS A 15 -3.70 23.82 -6.11
CA LYS A 15 -3.91 22.73 -7.06
C LYS A 15 -3.49 21.42 -6.38
N THR A 16 -4.40 20.78 -5.66
CA THR A 16 -4.22 19.43 -5.11
C THR A 16 -4.33 18.32 -6.16
N LYS A 17 -4.58 18.67 -7.43
CA LYS A 17 -4.84 17.71 -8.52
C LYS A 17 -3.61 17.25 -9.33
N GLY A 18 -2.39 17.70 -9.01
CA GLY A 18 -1.23 17.52 -9.91
C GLY A 18 -0.22 16.42 -9.55
N TRP A 19 0.00 16.13 -8.26
CA TRP A 19 1.20 15.38 -7.87
C TRP A 19 1.18 13.90 -8.27
N LEU A 20 0.01 13.26 -8.19
CA LEU A 20 -0.16 11.86 -8.55
C LEU A 20 0.13 11.65 -10.05
N LEU A 21 -0.54 12.38 -10.96
CA LEU A 21 -0.32 12.28 -12.41
C LEU A 21 1.15 12.49 -12.81
N GLU A 22 1.87 13.38 -12.12
CA GLU A 22 3.32 13.59 -12.31
C GLU A 22 4.16 12.39 -11.81
N SER A 23 3.77 11.78 -10.68
CA SER A 23 4.43 10.58 -10.14
C SER A 23 4.28 9.35 -11.05
N TRP A 24 3.19 9.24 -11.83
CA TRP A 24 3.00 8.13 -12.78
C TRP A 24 3.87 8.28 -14.05
N ARG A 25 4.34 9.49 -14.40
CA ARG A 25 5.14 9.70 -15.64
C ARG A 25 6.63 9.43 -15.49
N THR A 26 7.18 9.43 -14.27
CA THR A 26 8.62 9.66 -14.08
C THR A 26 9.52 8.43 -13.94
N ASN A 27 9.03 7.18 -14.10
CA ASN A 27 9.94 6.04 -14.22
C ASN A 27 9.30 4.76 -14.83
N GLN A 28 8.91 4.82 -16.10
CA GLN A 28 8.24 3.71 -16.80
C GLN A 28 9.06 2.40 -16.80
N LEU A 29 10.39 2.50 -16.84
CA LEU A 29 11.30 1.34 -16.82
C LEU A 29 11.37 0.66 -15.45
N SER A 30 11.32 1.44 -14.37
CA SER A 30 11.23 0.90 -13.00
C SER A 30 9.89 0.20 -12.77
N ARG A 31 8.80 0.79 -13.29
CA ARG A 31 7.44 0.23 -13.16
C ARG A 31 7.25 -1.07 -13.95
N SER A 32 7.80 -1.17 -15.15
CA SER A 32 7.75 -2.42 -15.92
C SER A 32 8.47 -3.56 -15.19
N LYS A 33 9.60 -3.27 -14.52
CA LYS A 33 10.32 -4.23 -13.68
C LYS A 33 9.51 -4.65 -12.45
N ILE A 34 8.93 -3.69 -11.72
CA ILE A 34 8.04 -3.98 -10.57
C ILE A 34 6.88 -4.87 -11.01
N ARG A 35 6.24 -4.54 -12.14
CA ARG A 35 5.12 -5.32 -12.69
C ARG A 35 5.53 -6.75 -13.03
N GLY A 36 6.69 -6.92 -13.67
CA GLY A 36 7.23 -8.25 -13.96
C GLY A 36 7.44 -9.05 -12.68
N SER A 37 8.07 -8.45 -11.67
CA SER A 37 8.24 -9.09 -10.36
C SER A 37 6.92 -9.41 -9.66
N MET A 38 5.92 -8.52 -9.74
CA MET A 38 4.62 -8.74 -9.12
C MET A 38 3.86 -9.88 -9.79
N ARG A 39 3.89 -9.95 -11.12
CA ARG A 39 3.32 -11.05 -11.89
C ARG A 39 3.94 -12.39 -11.47
N MET A 40 5.27 -12.45 -11.35
CA MET A 40 5.97 -13.65 -10.89
C MET A 40 5.48 -14.10 -9.50
N ARG A 41 5.24 -13.17 -8.57
CA ARG A 41 4.71 -13.50 -7.24
C ARG A 41 3.27 -14.01 -7.28
N VAL A 42 2.42 -13.39 -8.10
CA VAL A 42 1.03 -13.88 -8.31
C VAL A 42 1.06 -15.30 -8.88
N ASP A 43 1.91 -15.57 -9.87
CA ASP A 43 2.00 -16.90 -10.48
C ASP A 43 2.59 -17.93 -9.51
N GLU A 44 3.57 -17.56 -8.68
CA GLU A 44 4.10 -18.39 -7.59
C GLU A 44 3.01 -18.78 -6.59
N ILE A 45 2.14 -17.83 -6.20
CA ILE A 45 0.99 -18.10 -5.32
C ILE A 45 -0.02 -19.02 -6.00
N ARG A 46 -0.33 -18.81 -7.29
CA ARG A 46 -1.23 -19.70 -8.05
C ARG A 46 -0.70 -21.13 -8.10
N GLN A 47 0.60 -21.30 -8.35
CA GLN A 47 1.25 -22.60 -8.43
C GLN A 47 1.28 -23.34 -7.08
N ALA A 48 1.25 -22.62 -5.95
CA ALA A 48 1.19 -23.23 -4.63
C ALA A 48 -0.12 -24.00 -4.39
N GLY A 49 -1.22 -23.58 -5.04
CA GLY A 49 -2.54 -24.21 -4.94
C GLY A 49 -3.36 -23.75 -3.71
N PRO A 50 -4.69 -23.96 -3.74
CA PRO A 50 -5.64 -23.33 -2.81
C PRO A 50 -5.62 -23.87 -1.38
N SER A 51 -4.83 -24.89 -1.08
CA SER A 51 -4.74 -25.52 0.25
C SER A 51 -3.37 -25.34 0.91
N LYS A 52 -2.38 -24.79 0.20
CA LYS A 52 -1.01 -24.66 0.70
C LYS A 52 -0.79 -23.25 1.27
N PRO A 53 -0.42 -23.13 2.56
CA PRO A 53 -0.01 -21.84 3.12
C PRO A 53 1.19 -21.26 2.37
N VAL A 54 1.07 -20.01 1.92
CA VAL A 54 2.15 -19.23 1.31
C VAL A 54 2.72 -18.24 2.31
N ASN A 55 4.04 -18.08 2.30
CA ASN A 55 4.75 -17.16 3.18
C ASN A 55 4.90 -15.78 2.49
N LEU A 56 3.93 -14.90 2.73
CA LEU A 56 3.96 -13.56 2.12
C LEU A 56 5.14 -12.73 2.63
N SER A 57 5.61 -12.96 3.86
CA SER A 57 6.78 -12.25 4.39
C SER A 57 8.04 -12.53 3.58
N VAL A 58 8.27 -13.78 3.17
CA VAL A 58 9.44 -14.16 2.35
C VAL A 58 9.27 -13.75 0.89
N MET A 59 8.09 -13.99 0.30
CA MET A 59 7.81 -13.64 -1.09
C MET A 59 8.05 -12.14 -1.37
N PHE A 60 7.62 -11.29 -0.45
CA PHE A 60 7.73 -9.85 -0.61
C PHE A 60 8.99 -9.24 0.02
N HIS A 61 9.79 -10.01 0.77
CA HIS A 61 11.02 -9.51 1.41
C HIS A 61 11.94 -8.80 0.40
N GLY A 62 12.22 -9.44 -0.73
CA GLY A 62 13.10 -8.88 -1.78
C GLY A 62 12.51 -7.73 -2.58
N LEU A 63 11.19 -7.50 -2.50
CA LEU A 63 10.51 -6.37 -3.14
C LEU A 63 10.39 -5.15 -2.21
N THR A 64 10.72 -5.31 -0.92
CA THR A 64 10.32 -4.38 0.12
C THR A 64 11.44 -4.09 1.11
N ASN A 65 12.06 -2.90 1.00
CA ASN A 65 12.82 -2.35 2.13
C ASN A 65 11.82 -1.91 3.20
N SER A 66 11.61 -2.72 4.24
CA SER A 66 10.91 -2.50 5.54
C SER A 66 9.58 -1.71 5.57
N ILE A 67 9.40 -0.64 4.82
CA ILE A 67 8.23 0.25 4.70
C ILE A 67 6.98 -0.48 4.20
N ILE A 68 7.10 -1.46 3.31
CA ILE A 68 5.93 -2.22 2.82
C ILE A 68 5.59 -3.39 3.76
N ALA A 69 6.59 -3.98 4.42
CA ALA A 69 6.35 -4.90 5.53
C ALA A 69 5.69 -4.19 6.73
N ARG A 70 6.03 -2.91 6.96
CA ARG A 70 5.34 -1.99 7.89
C ARG A 70 3.92 -1.68 7.44
N ALA A 71 3.75 -1.36 6.16
CA ALA A 71 2.47 -0.99 5.56
C ALA A 71 1.45 -2.12 5.58
N ALA A 72 1.88 -3.29 5.12
CA ALA A 72 1.03 -4.45 5.05
C ALA A 72 0.93 -5.13 6.42
N PHE A 73 1.91 -5.04 7.33
CA PHE A 73 1.94 -5.96 8.48
C PHE A 73 2.55 -5.41 9.80
N GLY A 74 2.64 -4.09 10.00
CA GLY A 74 3.17 -3.45 11.22
C GLY A 74 2.10 -2.95 12.20
N ARG A 75 2.46 -2.92 13.49
CA ARG A 75 1.71 -2.57 14.73
C ARG A 75 0.18 -2.47 14.66
N THR A 76 -0.44 -3.53 15.19
CA THR A 76 -1.67 -3.50 15.99
C THR A 76 -1.54 -4.64 17.04
N PRO A 77 -1.81 -4.42 18.33
CA PRO A 77 -1.89 -5.52 19.28
C PRO A 77 -3.18 -6.32 19.06
N LYS A 78 -3.02 -7.65 18.90
CA LYS A 78 -4.07 -8.68 18.99
C LYS A 78 -5.46 -8.33 18.44
N LYS A 79 -5.56 -8.04 17.13
CA LYS A 79 -6.83 -8.16 16.38
C LYS A 79 -6.56 -8.48 14.90
N SER A 80 -6.27 -9.75 14.61
CA SER A 80 -6.18 -10.28 13.24
C SER A 80 -7.44 -10.13 12.38
N PRO A 81 -8.68 -10.15 12.94
CA PRO A 81 -9.87 -10.15 12.12
C PRO A 81 -10.08 -8.80 11.45
N GLU A 82 -9.84 -7.68 12.13
CA GLU A 82 -10.11 -6.34 11.62
C GLU A 82 -9.10 -5.91 10.55
N PHE A 83 -7.82 -6.27 10.70
CA PHE A 83 -6.80 -5.99 9.67
C PHE A 83 -7.02 -6.86 8.43
N LEU A 84 -7.20 -8.17 8.61
CA LEU A 84 -7.53 -9.04 7.49
C LEU A 84 -8.86 -8.60 6.89
N ALA A 85 -9.90 -8.31 7.68
CA ALA A 85 -11.17 -7.76 7.19
C ALA A 85 -11.01 -6.41 6.46
N ALA A 86 -10.19 -5.48 6.91
CA ALA A 86 -9.98 -4.22 6.20
C ALA A 86 -9.31 -4.43 4.84
N VAL A 87 -8.44 -5.44 4.74
CA VAL A 87 -7.69 -5.81 3.54
C VAL A 87 -8.48 -6.77 2.64
N THR A 88 -9.28 -7.69 3.20
CA THR A 88 -9.95 -8.83 2.54
C THR A 88 -11.48 -8.73 2.59
N SER A 89 -12.08 -8.18 3.65
CA SER A 89 -13.54 -8.02 3.76
C SER A 89 -14.02 -6.77 3.01
N GLY A 90 -14.23 -6.95 1.72
CA GLY A 90 -15.20 -6.19 0.93
C GLY A 90 -14.76 -4.84 0.40
N LYS A 91 -14.38 -3.87 1.25
CA LYS A 91 -14.29 -2.46 0.78
C LYS A 91 -13.14 -2.22 -0.20
N LEU A 92 -11.90 -2.56 0.18
CA LEU A 92 -10.74 -2.40 -0.70
C LEU A 92 -10.76 -3.43 -1.83
N GLN A 93 -10.97 -4.71 -1.50
CA GLN A 93 -10.99 -5.80 -2.48
C GLN A 93 -12.10 -5.61 -3.52
N GLY A 94 -13.30 -5.21 -3.08
CA GLY A 94 -14.44 -4.88 -3.95
C GLY A 94 -14.15 -3.69 -4.85
N GLN A 95 -13.61 -2.59 -4.30
CA GLN A 95 -13.19 -1.43 -5.11
C GLN A 95 -12.18 -1.83 -6.20
N ILE A 96 -11.19 -2.67 -5.87
CA ILE A 96 -10.19 -3.14 -6.83
C ILE A 96 -10.83 -4.04 -7.90
N ARG A 97 -11.71 -4.97 -7.51
CA ARG A 97 -12.40 -5.87 -8.45
C ARG A 97 -13.36 -5.13 -9.39
N GLU A 98 -14.11 -4.17 -8.86
CA GLU A 98 -15.01 -3.30 -9.64
C GLU A 98 -14.22 -2.44 -10.63
N ALA A 99 -13.16 -1.77 -10.16
CA ALA A 99 -12.26 -0.97 -10.99
C ALA A 99 -11.64 -1.76 -12.14
N SER A 100 -11.37 -3.04 -11.91
CA SER A 100 -10.71 -3.92 -12.88
C SER A 100 -11.65 -4.49 -13.95
N LYS A 101 -12.97 -4.27 -13.85
CA LYS A 101 -13.99 -4.67 -14.85
C LYS A 101 -13.87 -6.14 -15.30
N GLY A 102 -13.46 -7.05 -14.41
CA GLY A 102 -13.33 -8.47 -14.71
C GLY A 102 -12.15 -8.88 -15.60
N LYS A 103 -11.15 -8.01 -15.82
CA LYS A 103 -9.96 -8.34 -16.64
C LYS A 103 -9.07 -9.39 -15.97
N SER A 104 -8.66 -10.41 -16.73
CA SER A 104 -7.71 -11.43 -16.25
C SER A 104 -6.36 -10.87 -15.75
N VAL A 105 -5.98 -9.68 -16.24
CA VAL A 105 -4.77 -8.95 -15.84
C VAL A 105 -5.13 -7.49 -15.57
N VAL A 106 -4.92 -7.04 -14.34
CA VAL A 106 -5.08 -5.63 -13.97
C VAL A 106 -3.87 -4.85 -14.42
N THR A 107 -4.08 -3.76 -15.17
CA THR A 107 -3.01 -2.90 -15.67
C THR A 107 -2.91 -1.61 -14.87
N GLU A 108 -1.76 -0.94 -14.98
CA GLU A 108 -1.50 0.35 -14.36
C GLU A 108 -2.54 1.43 -14.78
N ALA A 109 -2.96 1.39 -16.05
CA ALA A 109 -3.99 2.29 -16.57
C ALA A 109 -5.35 2.08 -15.87
N ASP A 110 -5.71 0.83 -15.57
CA ASP A 110 -6.95 0.51 -14.85
C ASP A 110 -6.96 1.11 -13.44
N LEU A 111 -5.80 1.15 -12.79
CA LEU A 111 -5.62 1.74 -11.46
C LEU A 111 -5.66 3.28 -11.50
N GLN A 112 -5.21 3.88 -12.60
CA GLN A 112 -5.25 5.34 -12.80
C GLN A 112 -6.66 5.84 -13.06
N GLU A 113 -7.42 5.14 -13.91
CA GLU A 113 -8.77 5.53 -14.31
C GLU A 113 -9.77 5.42 -13.15
N SER A 114 -9.60 4.42 -12.29
CA SER A 114 -10.55 4.09 -11.22
C SER A 114 -10.42 4.96 -9.96
N ASN A 115 -9.38 5.79 -9.87
CA ASN A 115 -9.08 6.64 -8.70
C ASN A 115 -9.32 5.89 -7.37
N LEU A 116 -8.55 4.81 -7.15
CA LEU A 116 -8.61 3.93 -5.97
C LEU A 116 -8.34 4.69 -4.65
N ARG A 117 -9.30 5.51 -4.23
CA ARG A 117 -9.16 6.44 -3.11
C ARG A 117 -8.92 5.66 -1.84
N TYR A 118 -9.63 4.55 -1.66
CA TYR A 118 -9.52 3.74 -0.45
C TYR A 118 -8.17 3.02 -0.38
N LEU A 119 -7.63 2.55 -1.51
CA LEU A 119 -6.26 2.02 -1.58
C LEU A 119 -5.23 3.04 -1.07
N LYS A 120 -5.38 4.32 -1.46
CA LYS A 120 -4.48 5.39 -0.99
C LYS A 120 -4.61 5.64 0.50
N LEU A 121 -5.81 5.57 1.06
CA LEU A 121 -6.05 5.68 2.50
C LEU A 121 -5.39 4.51 3.25
N VAL A 122 -5.58 3.29 2.75
CA VAL A 122 -4.96 2.08 3.29
C VAL A 122 -3.44 2.19 3.27
N ILE A 123 -2.84 2.65 2.16
CA ILE A 123 -1.38 2.89 2.06
C ILE A 123 -0.92 4.00 3.03
N LYS A 124 -1.68 5.07 3.23
CA LYS A 124 -1.31 6.11 4.20
C LYS A 124 -1.35 5.59 5.63
N GLU A 125 -2.38 4.84 6.00
CA GLU A 125 -2.54 4.27 7.34
C GLU A 125 -1.45 3.25 7.65
N ALA A 126 -1.21 2.35 6.70
CA ALA A 126 -0.03 1.51 6.63
C ALA A 126 1.30 2.23 6.92
N LEU A 127 1.51 3.41 6.33
CA LEU A 127 2.75 4.18 6.47
C LEU A 127 2.83 4.96 7.78
N ARG A 128 1.72 5.14 8.52
CA ARG A 128 1.61 6.06 9.67
C ARG A 128 2.49 5.68 10.85
N LEU A 129 3.00 4.46 10.90
CA LEU A 129 3.71 3.92 12.06
C LEU A 129 5.09 4.54 12.27
N HIS A 130 5.12 5.76 12.81
CA HIS A 130 6.11 6.39 13.70
C HIS A 130 5.48 7.65 14.35
N PRO A 131 4.49 7.54 15.26
CA PRO A 131 4.03 8.73 15.96
C PRO A 131 4.97 9.06 17.14
N PRO A 132 5.66 10.22 17.16
CA PRO A 132 5.84 10.90 18.43
C PRO A 132 4.44 11.26 18.93
N GLY A 133 4.07 10.73 20.09
CA GLY A 133 2.68 10.64 20.57
C GLY A 133 1.87 11.93 20.44
N ALA A 134 0.72 11.82 19.76
CA ALA A 134 -0.42 12.77 19.82
C ALA A 134 -1.64 12.33 18.97
N LEU A 135 -1.59 11.22 18.23
CA LEU A 135 -2.76 10.76 17.45
C LEU A 135 -3.63 9.85 18.33
N LEU A 136 -4.89 10.25 18.55
CA LEU A 136 -5.90 9.41 19.20
C LEU A 136 -6.06 8.08 18.44
N ASP A 137 -6.21 6.99 19.17
CA ASP A 137 -6.35 5.62 18.64
C ASP A 137 -5.20 5.20 17.71
N ALA A 138 -3.97 5.61 18.06
CA ALA A 138 -2.77 5.37 17.25
C ALA A 138 -2.49 3.88 16.96
N GLU A 139 -3.02 2.98 17.80
CA GLU A 139 -2.86 1.53 17.70
C GLU A 139 -3.96 0.85 16.86
N GLU A 140 -4.98 1.58 16.41
CA GLU A 140 -6.03 1.05 15.53
C GLU A 140 -5.69 1.31 14.06
N PHE A 141 -6.01 0.34 13.20
CA PHE A 141 -5.88 0.48 11.76
C PHE A 141 -7.14 1.11 11.16
N GLN A 142 -7.11 2.42 10.92
CA GLN A 142 -8.28 3.18 10.46
C GLN A 142 -7.96 4.05 9.24
N PRO A 143 -8.03 3.51 8.00
CA PRO A 143 -7.75 4.26 6.76
C PRO A 143 -8.54 5.57 6.63
N GLU A 144 -9.79 5.57 7.09
CA GLU A 144 -10.72 6.71 7.07
C GLU A 144 -10.15 7.98 7.70
N ARG A 145 -9.16 7.89 8.62
CA ARG A 145 -8.55 9.08 9.23
C ARG A 145 -7.79 9.99 8.27
N PHE A 146 -7.55 9.54 7.04
CA PHE A 146 -6.90 10.33 5.99
C PHE A 146 -7.90 10.83 4.93
N GLU A 147 -9.20 10.61 5.12
CA GLU A 147 -10.22 10.86 4.09
C GLU A 147 -10.38 12.33 3.72
N ASP A 148 -10.28 13.20 4.71
CA ASP A 148 -10.27 14.66 4.67
C ASP A 148 -8.99 15.24 4.02
N GLY A 149 -7.96 14.42 3.82
CA GLY A 149 -6.81 14.74 2.97
C GLY A 149 -5.92 15.86 3.51
N ALA A 150 -6.11 16.28 4.77
CA ALA A 150 -5.34 17.32 5.43
C ALA A 150 -3.88 16.92 5.68
N VAL A 151 -3.64 15.60 5.82
CA VAL A 151 -2.33 15.03 6.13
C VAL A 151 -1.75 14.32 4.89
N ASP A 152 -0.55 14.75 4.49
CA ASP A 152 0.24 14.13 3.43
C ASP A 152 1.67 13.81 3.91
N PHE A 153 2.38 12.97 3.15
CA PHE A 153 3.75 12.55 3.46
C PHE A 153 4.80 13.37 2.69
N THR A 154 4.47 14.59 2.24
CA THR A 154 5.39 15.45 1.47
C THR A 154 6.43 16.17 2.35
N GLY A 155 6.54 15.78 3.62
CA GLY A 155 7.46 16.36 4.60
C GLY A 155 6.99 17.68 5.21
N ASN A 156 5.75 18.11 4.94
CA ASN A 156 5.16 19.33 5.51
C ASN A 156 4.25 19.05 6.72
N ASN A 157 3.79 17.81 6.89
CA ASN A 157 3.04 17.37 8.07
C ASN A 157 3.98 16.58 8.99
N PHE A 158 4.53 17.23 10.02
CA PHE A 158 5.51 16.59 10.92
C PHE A 158 4.92 15.45 11.77
N GLU A 159 3.60 15.37 11.88
CA GLU A 159 2.88 14.23 12.47
C GLU A 159 2.90 12.98 11.58
N PHE A 160 3.27 13.10 10.30
CA PHE A 160 3.26 12.02 9.32
C PHE A 160 4.41 12.15 8.30
N VAL A 161 5.61 11.68 8.70
CA VAL A 161 6.85 11.73 7.90
C VAL A 161 7.44 10.34 7.60
N PRO A 162 6.68 9.41 6.99
CA PRO A 162 7.13 8.04 6.75
C PRO A 162 8.35 7.94 5.82
N PHE A 163 8.57 8.97 5.00
CA PHE A 163 9.69 9.09 4.07
C PHE A 163 10.69 10.19 4.48
N GLY A 164 10.61 10.67 5.72
CA GLY A 164 11.38 11.82 6.20
C GLY A 164 10.91 13.14 5.59
N ALA A 165 11.70 14.20 5.82
CA ALA A 165 11.41 15.55 5.35
C ALA A 165 12.69 16.29 4.92
N GLY A 166 12.54 17.37 4.15
CA GLY A 166 13.64 18.24 3.74
C GLY A 166 14.68 17.58 2.81
N ARG A 167 15.95 18.01 2.91
CA ARG A 167 17.04 17.62 1.98
C ARG A 167 17.43 16.14 2.01
N ARG A 168 16.99 15.39 3.02
CA ARG A 168 17.27 13.95 3.19
C ARG A 168 16.00 13.10 3.10
N MET A 169 14.93 13.68 2.55
CA MET A 169 13.72 12.93 2.22
C MET A 169 14.05 11.76 1.29
N CYS A 170 13.38 10.63 1.51
CA CYS A 170 13.61 9.41 0.76
C CYS A 170 13.44 9.66 -0.75
N PRO A 171 14.50 9.48 -1.57
CA PRO A 171 14.37 9.64 -3.02
C PRO A 171 13.55 8.51 -3.66
N GLY A 172 13.32 7.41 -2.94
CA GLY A 172 12.59 6.23 -3.40
C GLY A 172 11.07 6.25 -3.15
N ILE A 173 10.48 7.39 -2.77
CA ILE A 173 9.05 7.48 -2.42
C ILE A 173 8.12 6.95 -3.53
N ASN A 174 8.33 7.37 -4.77
CA ASN A 174 7.49 6.96 -5.91
C ASN A 174 7.64 5.47 -6.21
N TYR A 175 8.84 4.92 -6.04
CA TYR A 175 9.10 3.49 -6.18
C TYR A 175 8.33 2.71 -5.11
N ALA A 176 8.43 3.11 -3.84
CA ALA A 176 7.74 2.46 -2.74
C ALA A 176 6.22 2.47 -2.92
N LEU A 177 5.63 3.62 -3.31
CA LEU A 177 4.20 3.73 -3.60
C LEU A 177 3.78 2.80 -4.74
N ALA A 178 4.52 2.76 -5.85
CA ALA A 178 4.21 1.88 -6.97
C ALA A 178 4.28 0.39 -6.59
N VAL A 179 5.26 -0.02 -5.78
CA VAL A 179 5.34 -1.39 -5.28
C VAL A 179 4.14 -1.71 -4.37
N MET A 180 3.77 -0.82 -3.44
CA MET A 180 2.62 -1.03 -2.54
C MET A 180 1.31 -1.15 -3.31
N GLU A 181 1.06 -0.24 -4.25
CA GLU A 181 -0.15 -0.24 -5.07
C GLU A 181 -0.27 -1.54 -5.88
N LEU A 182 0.79 -1.92 -6.61
CA LEU A 182 0.79 -3.13 -7.43
C LEU A 182 0.72 -4.41 -6.59
N ALA A 183 1.32 -4.42 -5.40
CA ALA A 183 1.26 -5.56 -4.48
C ALA A 183 -0.15 -5.78 -3.96
N LEU A 184 -0.77 -4.74 -3.40
CA LEU A 184 -2.12 -4.82 -2.86
C LEU A 184 -3.12 -5.15 -3.96
N VAL A 185 -3.01 -4.53 -5.13
CA VAL A 185 -3.86 -4.86 -6.28
C VAL A 185 -3.67 -6.30 -6.71
N GLY A 186 -2.44 -6.76 -6.90
CA GLY A 186 -2.15 -8.12 -7.35
C GLY A 186 -2.68 -9.17 -6.38
N LEU A 187 -2.49 -8.96 -5.08
CA LEU A 187 -2.94 -9.89 -4.04
C LEU A 187 -4.47 -9.88 -3.88
N LEU A 188 -5.09 -8.71 -3.87
CA LEU A 188 -6.53 -8.58 -3.58
C LEU A 188 -7.41 -8.83 -4.78
N TYR A 189 -6.93 -8.52 -5.98
CA TYR A 189 -7.67 -8.84 -7.19
C TYR A 189 -7.69 -10.35 -7.45
N HIS A 190 -6.53 -11.00 -7.39
CA HIS A 190 -6.39 -12.38 -7.86
C HIS A 190 -6.72 -13.45 -6.83
N PHE A 191 -6.83 -13.11 -5.54
CA PHE A 191 -7.05 -14.11 -4.50
C PHE A 191 -8.01 -13.62 -3.42
N ASP A 192 -8.76 -14.57 -2.88
CA ASP A 192 -9.34 -14.48 -1.54
C ASP A 192 -8.35 -15.10 -0.56
N TRP A 193 -8.25 -14.50 0.62
CA TRP A 193 -7.23 -14.84 1.62
C TRP A 193 -7.88 -15.38 2.88
N SER A 194 -7.35 -16.50 3.39
CA SER A 194 -7.77 -17.10 4.65
C SER A 194 -6.57 -17.52 5.49
N LEU A 195 -6.80 -17.74 6.79
CA LEU A 195 -5.78 -18.27 7.70
C LEU A 195 -5.65 -19.78 7.53
N PRO A 196 -4.45 -20.35 7.76
CA PRO A 196 -4.28 -21.79 7.86
C PRO A 196 -5.15 -22.41 8.95
N GLU A 197 -5.50 -23.69 8.80
CA GLU A 197 -6.27 -24.43 9.79
C GLU A 197 -5.59 -24.37 11.18
N GLY A 198 -6.38 -24.12 12.22
CA GLY A 198 -5.90 -23.97 13.60
C GLY A 198 -5.27 -22.61 13.93
N VAL A 199 -5.16 -21.68 12.97
CA VAL A 199 -4.68 -20.31 13.20
C VAL A 199 -5.87 -19.37 13.25
N SER A 200 -6.20 -18.86 14.44
CA SER A 200 -7.25 -17.85 14.63
C SER A 200 -6.72 -16.41 14.53
N GLU A 201 -5.46 -16.22 14.89
CA GLU A 201 -4.84 -14.90 14.97
C GLU A 201 -3.47 -14.83 14.29
N VAL A 202 -3.16 -13.62 13.83
CA VAL A 202 -1.90 -13.28 13.19
C VAL A 202 -1.10 -12.44 14.19
N ASP A 203 0.07 -12.94 14.57
CA ASP A 203 1.00 -12.17 15.40
C ASP A 203 1.59 -11.01 14.58
N MET A 204 1.33 -9.79 15.02
CA MET A 204 1.78 -8.55 14.38
C MET A 204 3.00 -7.92 15.10
N GLU A 205 3.58 -8.62 16.07
CA GLU A 205 4.78 -8.15 16.77
C GLU A 205 5.97 -7.97 15.82
N GLU A 206 6.82 -7.00 16.15
CA GLU A 206 8.00 -6.65 15.36
C GLU A 206 9.23 -7.41 15.85
N ALA A 207 10.05 -7.89 14.93
CA ALA A 207 11.37 -8.39 15.27
C ALA A 207 12.31 -7.23 15.62
N ARG A 208 13.23 -7.47 16.56
CA ARG A 208 14.34 -6.56 16.84
C ARG A 208 15.30 -6.49 15.65
N GLY A 209 15.75 -5.28 15.29
CA GLY A 209 16.74 -5.06 14.24
C GLY A 209 16.75 -3.64 13.68
N LEU A 210 17.65 -3.38 12.71
CA LEU A 210 17.80 -2.08 12.02
C LEU A 210 16.58 -1.69 11.17
N GLY A 211 15.74 -2.66 10.83
CA GLY A 211 14.51 -2.47 10.09
C GLY A 211 13.35 -3.17 10.78
N VAL A 212 12.19 -2.53 10.74
CA VAL A 212 10.95 -3.11 11.23
C VAL A 212 10.51 -4.22 10.28
N ARG A 213 10.36 -5.42 10.82
CA ARG A 213 9.80 -6.61 10.15
C ARG A 213 8.96 -7.37 11.16
N ARG A 214 8.02 -8.20 10.69
CA ARG A 214 7.30 -9.10 11.58
C ARG A 214 8.27 -10.04 12.31
N ARG A 215 7.96 -10.33 13.57
CA ARG A 215 8.64 -11.35 14.38
C ARG A 215 8.41 -12.74 13.79
N THR A 216 7.16 -13.02 13.46
CA THR A 216 6.73 -14.28 12.84
C THR A 216 6.28 -14.04 11.40
N PRO A 217 6.62 -14.94 10.46
CA PRO A 217 6.21 -14.79 9.07
C PRO A 217 4.69 -14.83 8.92
N LEU A 218 4.16 -14.02 8.01
CA LEU A 218 2.75 -14.09 7.63
C LEU A 218 2.52 -15.27 6.68
N MET A 219 1.79 -16.25 7.18
CA MET A 219 1.33 -17.42 6.43
C MET A 219 -0.15 -17.27 6.13
N LEU A 220 -0.54 -17.33 4.86
CA LEU A 220 -1.95 -17.28 4.43
C LEU A 220 -2.23 -18.35 3.38
N ILE A 221 -3.49 -18.77 3.29
CA ILE A 221 -4.00 -19.60 2.20
C ILE A 221 -4.65 -18.68 1.15
N ALA A 222 -4.30 -18.90 -0.12
CA ALA A 222 -4.78 -18.12 -1.25
C ALA A 222 -5.76 -18.94 -2.09
N THR A 223 -7.02 -18.51 -2.17
CA THR A 223 -8.01 -19.07 -3.08
C THR A 223 -8.08 -18.22 -4.34
N PRO A 224 -7.76 -18.75 -5.54
CA PRO A 224 -7.80 -17.96 -6.77
C PRO A 224 -9.20 -17.39 -7.06
N PHE A 225 -9.25 -16.09 -7.34
CA PHE A 225 -10.44 -15.41 -7.83
C PHE A 225 -10.55 -15.55 -9.34
N VAL A 226 -11.67 -16.09 -9.81
CA VAL A 226 -12.03 -16.17 -11.22
C VAL A 226 -13.14 -15.15 -11.49
N PRO A 227 -12.89 -14.08 -12.27
CA PRO A 227 -13.94 -13.15 -12.64
C PRO A 227 -15.08 -13.85 -13.37
N ALA A 228 -16.33 -13.51 -13.06
CA ALA A 228 -17.51 -14.09 -13.69
C ALA A 228 -17.54 -13.92 -15.23
N ALA A 229 -16.82 -12.93 -15.76
CA ALA A 229 -16.67 -12.73 -17.22
C ALA A 229 -15.75 -13.76 -17.90
N LEU A 230 -15.04 -14.59 -17.11
CA LEU A 230 -14.08 -15.60 -17.57
C LEU A 230 -14.44 -17.02 -17.09
N ALA A 231 -15.55 -17.16 -16.35
CA ALA A 231 -16.11 -18.42 -15.86
C ALA A 231 -17.23 -18.89 -16.79
#